data_AF-A0A815RAZ2-F1
#
_entry.id   AF-A0A815RAZ2-F1
#
_cell.length_a   1.000
_cell.length_b   1.000
_cell.length_c   1.000
_cell.angle_alpha   90.00
_cell.angle_beta   90.00
_cell.angle_gamma   90.00
#
_symmetry.space_group_name_H-M   'P 1'
#
loop_
_entity.id
_entity.type
_entity.pdbx_description
1 polymer ?
#
loop_
_entity_poly.entity_id
_entity_poly.type
_entity_poly.pdbx_seq_one_letter_code
_entity_poly.pdbx_strand_id
1 'polypeptide(L)'
;MRSTNVVVSNPSSLLNVAHSGTGTVILELQHDSNINVAISGTGQLILSGRVLGNGRLSISGTAHLDALTCPMKIVTVEMSGTGLARVYGIEGVHATMSGVGTICYRGPLLSQVINGLGNMEFSKSDMKQFNNEKIKKLECKFKQQTLSITTIEDFSNELFFQIFDYLDGCEIYYGFMDLNKRFQQLLNSSLLLFKINFDNKFFMNICKQIMTLNKHQIFSINSCKPLSMNRFFSSFSFDSSFKQLESLVLYESQSNILIPFLNNLSYLPRLFSLTLYLLEGLTNLVDIYKIILKLSMLKYLVIITKDSNLLNSLSINIDQQFNNITHLYIKNHCSFNDILILMSYTPQLHHICYSNMNCIATNIKNISPIKLSKLKRFFLCINGIKFDTFEIFLSKIDSKIEILSFTTRYEDMTYLDANRWQSLILNKLSYLKIFDLNYYVSFQNGFENRLYHGKSNQFSSSFWIERKWICEIRKEYGGIMYLIHPYKTRWDELILDETVNFSPVMTKSTQLILNDICAKQWRNIIHVTIRHALALAEIYHLTISVEKVFFGILIPILNSLPKLCSLKLHSLSFGDPEGMNPKDNKFFFSMKPKSKITKVYLERMDTD
;
A
#
# COMPACT_ATOMS: atom_id res chain seq x y z
N MET A 1 12.94 22.34 -4.01
CA MET A 1 14.05 23.21 -4.44
C MET A 1 14.94 22.40 -5.36
N ARG A 2 15.02 22.74 -6.65
CA ARG A 2 16.09 22.27 -7.54
C ARG A 2 17.25 23.25 -7.35
N SER A 3 18.28 22.88 -6.62
CA SER A 3 19.53 23.65 -6.58
C SER A 3 20.44 23.12 -7.69
N THR A 4 20.36 23.73 -8.87
CA THR A 4 21.42 23.63 -9.87
C THR A 4 22.54 24.57 -9.44
N ASN A 5 23.38 24.12 -8.51
CA ASN A 5 24.66 24.77 -8.25
C ASN A 5 25.70 24.10 -9.13
N VAL A 6 25.89 24.66 -10.33
CA VAL A 6 27.05 24.34 -11.17
C VAL A 6 28.26 25.05 -10.54
N VAL A 7 29.14 24.30 -9.90
CA VAL A 7 30.47 24.79 -9.53
C VAL A 7 31.43 24.34 -10.62
N VAL A 8 31.80 25.26 -11.51
CA VAL A 8 32.95 25.07 -12.40
C VAL A 8 34.20 25.43 -11.61
N SER A 9 34.99 24.43 -11.20
CA SER A 9 36.33 24.67 -10.66
C SER A 9 37.38 24.41 -11.73
N ASN A 10 38.40 25.29 -11.80
CA ASN A 10 39.53 25.26 -12.74
C ASN A 10 40.02 23.85 -13.13
N PRO A 11 40.35 23.62 -14.42
CA PRO A 11 40.69 22.31 -14.98
C PRO A 11 41.94 21.65 -14.38
N SER A 12 42.74 22.38 -13.60
CA SER A 12 44.01 21.90 -13.01
C SER A 12 43.95 21.55 -11.52
N SER A 13 42.84 21.80 -10.81
CA SER A 13 42.71 21.53 -9.37
C SER A 13 41.71 20.41 -9.03
N LEU A 14 41.93 19.72 -7.90
CA LEU A 14 41.00 18.74 -7.33
C LEU A 14 39.58 19.33 -7.20
N LEU A 15 38.57 18.69 -7.80
CA LEU A 15 37.17 19.09 -7.69
C LEU A 15 36.52 18.41 -6.47
N ASN A 16 35.95 19.20 -5.55
CA ASN A 16 35.22 18.67 -4.39
C ASN A 16 33.72 18.96 -4.53
N VAL A 17 32.90 17.90 -4.47
CA VAL A 17 31.43 17.97 -4.51
C VAL A 17 30.89 17.41 -3.21
N ALA A 18 30.09 18.19 -2.48
CA ALA A 18 29.42 17.73 -1.26
C ALA A 18 27.91 17.98 -1.33
N HIS A 19 27.11 16.98 -0.99
CA HIS A 19 25.66 17.08 -0.94
C HIS A 19 25.11 16.47 0.34
N SER A 20 24.29 17.23 1.08
CA SER A 20 23.62 16.77 2.29
C SER A 20 22.14 17.15 2.24
N GLY A 21 21.24 16.17 2.37
CA GLY A 21 19.79 16.40 2.40
C GLY A 21 19.00 15.38 1.57
N THR A 22 17.79 15.74 1.14
CA THR A 22 16.86 14.86 0.39
C THR A 22 16.73 15.25 -1.10
N GLY A 23 17.48 16.26 -1.56
CA GLY A 23 17.40 16.78 -2.93
C GLY A 23 18.16 15.93 -3.96
N THR A 24 17.88 16.17 -5.24
CA THR A 24 18.59 15.60 -6.39
C THR A 24 19.56 16.63 -6.97
N VAL A 25 20.81 16.21 -7.18
CA VAL A 25 21.87 16.99 -7.84
C VAL A 25 22.28 16.26 -9.12
N ILE A 26 22.36 16.99 -10.23
CA ILE A 26 22.79 16.45 -11.52
C ILE A 26 23.94 17.32 -12.00
N LEU A 27 25.11 16.72 -12.23
CA LEU A 27 26.32 17.41 -12.68
C LEU A 27 26.84 16.73 -13.95
N GLU A 28 27.05 17.53 -14.99
CA GLU A 28 27.75 17.11 -16.20
C GLU A 28 29.16 17.69 -16.16
N LEU A 29 30.17 16.82 -16.15
CA LEU A 29 31.56 17.17 -15.85
C LEU A 29 32.48 16.88 -17.04
N GLN A 30 33.36 17.81 -17.36
CA GLN A 30 34.57 17.58 -18.14
C GLN A 30 35.74 18.08 -17.30
N HIS A 31 36.47 17.17 -16.67
CA HIS A 31 37.53 17.54 -15.71
C HIS A 31 38.79 16.71 -15.93
N ASP A 32 39.94 17.38 -15.99
CA ASP A 32 41.21 16.73 -16.31
C ASP A 32 41.94 16.20 -15.06
N SER A 33 41.47 16.53 -13.86
CA SER A 33 42.09 16.19 -12.57
C SER A 33 41.22 15.27 -11.71
N ASN A 34 41.65 15.00 -10.48
CA ASN A 34 40.92 14.16 -9.53
C ASN A 34 39.61 14.82 -9.07
N ILE A 35 38.65 13.99 -8.65
CA ILE A 35 37.38 14.42 -8.07
C ILE A 35 37.13 13.73 -6.73
N ASN A 36 36.66 14.48 -5.74
CA ASN A 36 36.12 13.96 -4.49
C ASN A 36 34.64 14.29 -4.39
N VAL A 37 33.84 13.30 -4.03
CA VAL A 37 32.39 13.44 -3.90
C VAL A 37 31.99 12.89 -2.54
N ALA A 38 31.24 13.67 -1.77
CA ALA A 38 30.68 13.24 -0.50
C ALA A 38 29.17 13.46 -0.51
N ILE A 39 28.38 12.40 -0.33
CA ILE A 39 26.93 12.48 -0.20
C ILE A 39 26.49 11.92 1.14
N SER A 40 25.63 12.66 1.84
CA SER A 40 25.05 12.25 3.13
C SER A 40 23.53 12.48 3.17
N GLY A 41 22.80 11.57 3.82
CA GLY A 41 21.35 11.65 3.97
C GLY A 41 20.60 10.73 3.01
N THR A 42 19.54 11.22 2.37
CA THR A 42 18.65 10.42 1.49
C THR A 42 18.56 10.98 0.06
N GLY A 43 19.47 11.90 -0.30
CA GLY A 43 19.47 12.59 -1.58
C GLY A 43 20.03 11.74 -2.73
N GLN A 44 19.93 12.27 -3.94
CA GLN A 44 20.43 11.63 -5.15
C GLN A 44 21.46 12.52 -5.84
N LEU A 45 22.58 11.94 -6.30
CA LEU A 45 23.58 12.63 -7.11
C LEU A 45 23.84 11.84 -8.39
N ILE A 46 23.70 12.51 -9.54
CA ILE A 46 23.98 11.94 -10.85
C ILE A 46 25.17 12.70 -11.45
N LEU A 47 26.24 11.98 -11.78
CA LEU A 47 27.42 12.49 -12.47
C LEU A 47 27.45 11.92 -13.89
N SER A 48 27.50 12.80 -14.88
CA SER A 48 27.70 12.46 -16.30
C SER A 48 28.93 13.17 -16.86
N GLY A 49 29.44 12.71 -18.00
CA GLY A 49 30.57 13.35 -18.70
C GLY A 49 31.86 12.54 -18.60
N ARG A 50 33.03 13.16 -18.35
CA ARG A 50 34.34 12.49 -18.31
C ARG A 50 35.28 13.14 -17.30
N VAL A 51 35.94 12.32 -16.49
CA VAL A 51 37.01 12.74 -15.57
C VAL A 51 38.29 11.98 -15.93
N LEU A 52 39.37 12.68 -16.28
CA LEU A 52 40.64 12.01 -16.62
C LEU A 52 41.42 11.52 -15.38
N GLY A 53 41.18 12.13 -14.21
CA GLY A 53 41.79 11.74 -12.94
C GLY A 53 41.06 10.62 -12.19
N ASN A 54 41.46 10.42 -10.93
CA ASN A 54 40.86 9.47 -10.01
C ASN A 54 39.65 10.08 -9.30
N GLY A 55 38.67 9.24 -8.95
CA GLY A 55 37.50 9.64 -8.19
C GLY A 55 37.48 9.02 -6.80
N ARG A 56 37.24 9.83 -5.75
CA ARG A 56 36.93 9.33 -4.40
C ARG A 56 35.49 9.67 -4.05
N LEU A 57 34.66 8.65 -3.84
CA LEU A 57 33.22 8.79 -3.67
C LEU A 57 32.83 8.25 -2.28
N SER A 58 32.44 9.13 -1.37
CA SER A 58 32.00 8.79 -0.02
C SER A 58 30.48 8.93 0.09
N ILE A 59 29.81 7.87 0.50
CA ILE A 59 28.35 7.80 0.63
C ILE A 59 28.00 7.45 2.07
N SER A 60 27.16 8.25 2.72
CA SER A 60 26.62 7.95 4.05
C SER A 60 25.09 8.07 4.10
N GLY A 61 24.44 7.15 4.82
CA GLY A 61 22.97 7.11 4.95
C GLY A 61 22.29 6.24 3.89
N THR A 62 21.19 6.73 3.30
CA THR A 62 20.38 6.00 2.29
C THR A 62 20.49 6.64 0.90
N ALA A 63 21.54 7.43 0.68
CA ALA A 63 21.69 8.24 -0.52
C ALA A 63 22.01 7.40 -1.76
N HIS A 64 21.64 7.92 -2.93
CA HIS A 64 21.88 7.28 -4.22
C HIS A 64 22.88 8.09 -5.06
N LEU A 65 23.97 7.45 -5.50
CA LEU A 65 24.97 8.04 -6.38
C LEU A 65 25.00 7.25 -7.71
N ASP A 66 24.80 7.93 -8.82
CA ASP A 66 24.97 7.37 -10.17
C ASP A 66 26.06 8.13 -10.92
N ALA A 67 27.21 7.48 -11.10
CA ALA A 67 28.36 7.95 -11.87
C ALA A 67 28.74 6.94 -12.96
N LEU A 68 27.82 6.07 -13.39
CA LEU A 68 28.11 5.05 -14.39
C LEU A 68 28.40 5.68 -15.77
N THR A 69 27.81 6.85 -16.05
CA THR A 69 28.00 7.64 -17.28
C THR A 69 29.13 8.67 -17.16
N CYS A 70 29.93 8.62 -16.09
CA CYS A 70 31.08 9.48 -15.86
C CYS A 70 32.33 8.62 -15.60
N PRO A 71 32.97 8.07 -16.66
CA PRO A 71 34.18 7.27 -16.50
C PRO A 71 35.32 8.08 -15.87
N MET A 72 35.98 7.46 -14.89
CA MET A 72 37.15 7.98 -14.18
C MET A 72 38.32 6.99 -14.30
N LYS A 73 39.56 7.41 -14.02
CA LYS A 73 40.74 6.54 -14.12
C LYS A 73 40.70 5.40 -13.09
N ILE A 74 40.81 5.72 -11.81
CA ILE A 74 40.57 4.79 -10.68
C ILE A 74 39.48 5.38 -9.80
N VAL A 75 38.50 4.57 -9.41
CA VAL A 75 37.42 5.00 -8.50
C VAL A 75 37.56 4.34 -7.14
N THR A 76 37.64 5.13 -6.08
CA THR A 76 37.56 4.66 -4.69
C THR A 76 36.18 4.99 -4.15
N VAL A 77 35.38 3.98 -3.81
CA VAL A 77 34.05 4.12 -3.21
C VAL A 77 34.10 3.73 -1.75
N GLU A 78 33.63 4.61 -0.87
CA GLU A 78 33.48 4.37 0.56
C GLU A 78 32.00 4.55 0.93
N MET A 79 31.32 3.48 1.34
CA MET A 79 29.89 3.53 1.63
C MET A 79 29.58 3.09 3.06
N SER A 80 28.80 3.92 3.76
CA SER A 80 28.31 3.64 5.12
C SER A 80 26.78 3.82 5.18
N GLY A 81 26.02 2.72 5.26
CA GLY A 81 24.55 2.76 5.29
C GLY A 81 23.86 1.85 4.28
N THR A 82 22.68 2.25 3.78
CA THR A 82 21.81 1.44 2.90
C THR A 82 21.69 2.02 1.48
N GLY A 83 22.60 2.93 1.11
CA GLY A 83 22.59 3.62 -0.18
C GLY A 83 22.93 2.73 -1.39
N LEU A 84 22.83 3.31 -2.58
CA LEU A 84 23.18 2.66 -3.85
C LEU A 84 24.20 3.51 -4.59
N ALA A 85 25.35 2.93 -4.94
CA ALA A 85 26.42 3.57 -5.71
C ALA A 85 26.58 2.89 -7.08
N ARG A 86 26.58 3.64 -8.18
CA ARG A 86 26.90 3.12 -9.52
C ARG A 86 28.11 3.85 -10.05
N VAL A 87 29.20 3.16 -10.38
CA VAL A 87 30.49 3.80 -10.70
C VAL A 87 31.20 3.16 -11.88
N TYR A 88 32.06 3.93 -12.55
CA TYR A 88 32.89 3.42 -13.65
C TYR A 88 34.35 3.86 -13.51
N GLY A 89 35.23 2.92 -13.15
CA GLY A 89 36.70 3.09 -13.17
C GLY A 89 37.33 2.38 -14.37
N ILE A 90 38.01 3.10 -15.25
CA ILE A 90 38.63 2.54 -16.47
C ILE A 90 39.78 1.59 -16.10
N GLU A 91 40.67 2.03 -15.20
CA GLU A 91 41.83 1.28 -14.73
C GLU A 91 41.55 0.51 -13.44
N GLY A 92 40.52 0.91 -12.69
CA GLY A 92 39.86 0.03 -11.74
C GLY A 92 39.12 0.70 -10.60
N VAL A 93 38.57 -0.14 -9.71
CA VAL A 93 37.70 0.27 -8.62
C VAL A 93 38.18 -0.30 -7.28
N HIS A 94 38.34 0.55 -6.27
CA HIS A 94 38.51 0.20 -4.87
C HIS A 94 37.20 0.44 -4.15
N ALA A 95 36.65 -0.55 -3.45
CA ALA A 95 35.38 -0.40 -2.75
C ALA A 95 35.49 -0.80 -1.28
N THR A 96 35.02 0.06 -0.40
CA THR A 96 34.83 -0.22 1.01
C THR A 96 33.37 0.05 1.40
N MET A 97 32.78 -0.88 2.12
CA MET A 97 31.37 -0.81 2.49
C MET A 97 31.18 -1.26 3.93
N SER A 98 30.49 -0.45 4.72
CA SER A 98 30.04 -0.78 6.07
C SER A 98 28.54 -0.49 6.20
N GLY A 99 27.70 -1.45 5.83
CA GLY A 99 26.24 -1.28 5.79
C GLY A 99 25.51 -2.36 5.00
N VAL A 100 24.28 -2.06 4.55
CA VAL A 100 23.37 -2.96 3.79
C VAL A 100 23.16 -2.46 2.34
N GLY A 101 23.91 -1.44 1.92
CA GLY A 101 23.76 -0.84 0.59
C GLY A 101 24.34 -1.70 -0.54
N THR A 102 24.24 -1.19 -1.78
CA THR A 102 24.76 -1.87 -2.97
C THR A 102 25.73 -0.98 -3.74
N ILE A 103 26.88 -1.53 -4.17
CA ILE A 103 27.81 -0.85 -5.09
C ILE A 103 27.81 -1.60 -6.42
N CYS A 104 27.24 -0.99 -7.45
CA CYS A 104 27.38 -1.44 -8.83
C CYS A 104 28.60 -0.77 -9.47
N TYR A 105 29.51 -1.56 -10.05
CA TYR A 105 30.73 -1.00 -10.65
C TYR A 105 30.95 -1.50 -12.07
N ARG A 106 31.64 -0.70 -12.86
CA ARG A 106 32.17 -1.02 -14.19
C ARG A 106 33.68 -0.84 -14.21
N GLY A 107 34.38 -1.75 -14.85
CA GLY A 107 35.85 -1.82 -14.90
C GLY A 107 36.45 -2.87 -13.96
N PRO A 108 37.78 -3.02 -13.91
CA PRO A 108 38.43 -4.03 -13.10
C PRO A 108 38.33 -3.70 -11.60
N LEU A 109 37.96 -4.67 -10.78
CA LEU A 109 37.94 -4.51 -9.33
C LEU A 109 39.36 -4.69 -8.77
N LEU A 110 39.89 -3.66 -8.11
CA LEU A 110 41.24 -3.67 -7.55
C LEU A 110 41.27 -4.09 -6.08
N SER A 111 40.29 -3.67 -5.27
CA SER A 111 40.10 -4.18 -3.91
C SER A 111 38.65 -4.06 -3.44
N GLN A 112 38.26 -4.95 -2.52
CA GLN A 112 36.96 -4.91 -1.86
C GLN A 112 37.08 -5.21 -0.37
N VAL A 113 36.38 -4.42 0.46
CA VAL A 113 36.21 -4.65 1.90
C VAL A 113 34.75 -4.42 2.25
N ILE A 114 34.05 -5.48 2.66
CA ILE A 114 32.63 -5.42 3.03
C ILE A 114 32.49 -5.83 4.50
N ASN A 115 32.21 -4.84 5.35
CA ASN A 115 31.97 -4.96 6.78
C ASN A 115 30.47 -4.70 7.04
N GLY A 116 29.60 -5.56 6.52
CA GLY A 116 28.13 -5.42 6.59
C GLY A 116 27.40 -6.45 5.73
N LEU A 117 26.10 -6.26 5.54
CA LEU A 117 25.22 -7.13 4.71
C LEU A 117 25.05 -6.64 3.27
N GLY A 118 25.75 -5.58 2.87
CA GLY A 118 25.63 -4.99 1.54
C GLY A 118 26.23 -5.85 0.42
N ASN A 119 25.85 -5.54 -0.82
CA ASN A 119 26.26 -6.30 -2.01
C ASN A 119 27.14 -5.48 -2.97
N MET A 120 27.96 -6.15 -3.78
CA MET A 120 28.67 -5.53 -4.90
C MET A 120 28.38 -6.26 -6.22
N GLU A 121 28.04 -5.50 -7.25
CA GLU A 121 27.57 -6.03 -8.53
C GLU A 121 28.35 -5.46 -9.71
N PHE A 122 28.78 -6.33 -10.62
CA PHE A 122 29.41 -5.89 -11.86
C PHE A 122 28.34 -5.50 -12.89
N SER A 123 28.40 -4.26 -13.39
CA SER A 123 27.44 -3.75 -14.38
C SER A 123 27.81 -4.20 -15.80
N LYS A 124 27.00 -5.10 -16.38
CA LYS A 124 27.22 -5.71 -17.71
C LYS A 124 26.72 -4.89 -18.91
N SER A 125 26.25 -3.66 -18.72
CA SER A 125 25.76 -2.85 -19.84
C SER A 125 26.92 -2.40 -20.74
N ASP A 126 26.91 -2.92 -21.98
CA ASP A 126 27.78 -2.67 -23.13
C ASP A 126 29.19 -3.27 -23.11
N MET A 127 29.27 -4.59 -23.33
CA MET A 127 30.43 -5.25 -23.94
C MET A 127 30.12 -5.68 -25.38
N LYS A 128 30.30 -4.76 -26.33
CA LYS A 128 30.76 -5.11 -27.68
C LYS A 128 32.00 -4.27 -27.96
N GLN A 129 33.10 -4.97 -28.27
CA GLN A 129 34.47 -4.47 -28.51
C GLN A 129 35.33 -4.28 -27.26
N PHE A 130 36.05 -5.33 -26.84
CA PHE A 130 37.46 -5.24 -26.44
C PHE A 130 38.12 -6.65 -26.43
N ASN A 131 39.29 -6.73 -27.04
CA ASN A 131 40.03 -7.90 -27.56
C ASN A 131 40.12 -9.21 -26.74
N ASN A 132 39.98 -10.33 -27.49
CA ASN A 132 39.88 -11.73 -27.06
C ASN A 132 41.17 -12.43 -26.56
N GLU A 133 42.32 -11.75 -26.44
CA GLU A 133 43.57 -12.43 -26.05
C GLU A 133 44.01 -12.22 -24.59
N LYS A 134 43.62 -11.11 -23.96
CA LYS A 134 43.90 -10.85 -22.53
C LYS A 134 42.94 -11.61 -21.60
N ILE A 135 41.71 -11.87 -22.06
CA ILE A 135 40.69 -12.60 -21.29
C ILE A 135 41.12 -14.04 -21.06
N LYS A 136 41.67 -14.75 -22.06
CA LYS A 136 42.17 -16.14 -21.88
C LYS A 136 43.29 -16.26 -20.83
N LYS A 137 44.14 -15.24 -20.71
CA LYS A 137 45.24 -15.23 -19.72
C LYS A 137 44.77 -14.87 -18.30
N LEU A 138 43.70 -14.07 -18.19
CA LEU A 138 43.06 -13.74 -16.91
C LEU A 138 42.12 -14.85 -16.43
N GLU A 139 41.40 -15.53 -17.34
CA GLU A 139 40.57 -16.70 -17.04
C GLU A 139 41.38 -17.87 -16.48
N CYS A 140 42.63 -18.05 -16.93
CA CYS A 140 43.53 -19.08 -16.39
C CYS A 140 44.04 -18.75 -14.97
N LYS A 141 44.14 -17.47 -14.59
CA LYS A 141 44.55 -17.06 -13.23
C LYS A 141 43.37 -16.93 -12.26
N PHE A 142 42.19 -16.51 -12.73
CA PHE A 142 40.99 -16.42 -11.89
C PHE A 142 40.42 -17.79 -11.48
N LYS A 143 40.66 -18.85 -12.28
CA LYS A 143 40.28 -20.22 -11.92
C LYS A 143 40.99 -20.80 -10.69
N GLN A 144 42.05 -20.16 -10.17
CA GLN A 144 42.82 -20.69 -9.04
C GLN A 144 42.39 -20.13 -7.67
N GLN A 145 41.48 -19.15 -7.59
CA GLN A 145 41.09 -18.55 -6.29
C GLN A 145 39.59 -18.30 -6.06
N THR A 146 38.73 -18.54 -7.05
CA THR A 146 37.30 -18.74 -6.78
C THR A 146 37.07 -20.24 -6.65
N LEU A 147 36.59 -20.72 -5.48
CA LEU A 147 35.81 -21.95 -5.44
C LEU A 147 34.77 -21.80 -6.54
N SER A 148 34.96 -22.51 -7.65
CA SER A 148 34.06 -22.45 -8.78
C SER A 148 32.77 -23.10 -8.30
N ILE A 149 31.82 -22.27 -7.86
CA ILE A 149 30.43 -22.66 -7.67
C ILE A 149 29.98 -23.16 -9.04
N THR A 150 30.06 -24.46 -9.23
CA THR A 150 29.74 -25.14 -10.50
C THR A 150 28.37 -25.78 -10.41
N THR A 151 27.85 -25.92 -9.19
CA THR A 151 26.53 -26.46 -8.90
C THR A 151 25.82 -25.64 -7.82
N ILE A 152 24.50 -25.78 -7.73
CA ILE A 152 23.68 -25.14 -6.69
C ILE A 152 24.12 -25.57 -5.28
N GLU A 153 24.74 -26.75 -5.14
CA GLU A 153 25.19 -27.32 -3.87
C GLU A 153 26.40 -26.57 -3.28
N ASP A 154 27.10 -25.78 -4.08
CA ASP A 154 28.25 -24.98 -3.65
C ASP A 154 27.83 -23.66 -2.99
N PHE A 155 26.53 -23.31 -3.00
CA PHE A 155 26.00 -22.13 -2.32
C PHE A 155 26.15 -22.24 -0.80
N SER A 156 26.38 -21.11 -0.12
CA SER A 156 26.49 -21.08 1.35
C SER A 156 25.15 -21.37 2.03
N ASN A 157 25.18 -21.77 3.30
CA ASN A 157 23.98 -22.07 4.06
C ASN A 157 23.09 -20.84 4.26
N GLU A 158 23.70 -19.66 4.43
CA GLU A 158 23.01 -18.38 4.57
C GLU A 158 22.21 -18.04 3.31
N LEU A 159 22.78 -18.30 2.13
CA LEU A 159 22.08 -18.10 0.86
C LEU A 159 20.89 -19.05 0.73
N PHE A 160 21.02 -20.29 1.17
CA PHE A 160 19.88 -21.22 1.21
C PHE A 160 18.78 -20.78 2.18
N PHE A 161 19.13 -20.25 3.36
CA PHE A 161 18.11 -19.70 4.26
C PHE A 161 17.37 -18.51 3.63
N GLN A 162 18.09 -17.63 2.91
CA GLN A 162 17.45 -16.55 2.15
C GLN A 162 16.55 -17.06 1.03
N ILE A 163 16.97 -18.11 0.29
CA ILE A 163 16.12 -18.75 -0.73
C ILE A 163 14.87 -19.33 -0.06
N PHE A 164 15.02 -20.00 1.06
CA PHE A 164 13.93 -20.60 1.82
C PHE A 164 12.94 -19.57 2.36
N ASP A 165 13.34 -18.32 2.62
CA ASP A 165 12.41 -17.26 3.05
C ASP A 165 11.32 -16.94 2.01
N TYR A 166 11.59 -17.21 0.73
CA TYR A 166 10.66 -17.04 -0.40
C TYR A 166 9.80 -18.27 -0.69
N LEU A 167 10.09 -19.41 -0.06
CA LEU A 167 9.40 -20.67 -0.28
C LEU A 167 8.50 -21.04 0.90
N ASP A 168 7.45 -21.82 0.64
CA ASP A 168 6.68 -22.46 1.69
C ASP A 168 7.45 -23.63 2.32
N GLY A 169 7.22 -23.90 3.60
CA GLY A 169 7.80 -25.03 4.32
C GLY A 169 7.50 -26.37 3.66
N CYS A 170 6.34 -26.53 3.02
CA CYS A 170 6.03 -27.72 2.24
C CYS A 170 6.88 -27.83 0.98
N GLU A 171 7.13 -26.71 0.29
CA GLU A 171 7.98 -26.65 -0.91
C GLU A 171 9.44 -26.90 -0.56
N ILE A 172 9.92 -26.31 0.53
CA ILE A 172 11.27 -26.53 1.06
C ILE A 172 11.47 -28.01 1.39
N TYR A 173 10.53 -28.59 2.13
CA TYR A 173 10.68 -29.98 2.55
C TYR A 173 10.57 -30.93 1.36
N TYR A 174 9.59 -30.75 0.48
CA TYR A 174 9.41 -31.60 -0.70
C TYR A 174 10.58 -31.46 -1.69
N GLY A 175 11.05 -30.24 -1.91
CA GLY A 175 12.12 -29.96 -2.86
C GLY A 175 13.50 -30.39 -2.39
N PHE A 176 13.76 -30.38 -1.06
CA PHE A 176 15.12 -30.50 -0.53
C PHE A 176 15.37 -31.67 0.42
N MET A 177 14.33 -32.34 0.97
CA MET A 177 14.52 -33.39 1.98
C MET A 177 15.30 -34.60 1.44
N ASP A 178 14.98 -35.03 0.22
CA ASP A 178 15.50 -36.27 -0.37
C ASP A 178 16.72 -36.04 -1.28
N LEU A 179 17.28 -34.83 -1.32
CA LEU A 179 18.40 -34.52 -2.21
C LEU A 179 19.72 -35.14 -1.70
N ASN A 180 20.25 -34.65 -0.58
CA ASN A 180 21.53 -35.11 -0.04
C ASN A 180 21.65 -34.78 1.46
N LYS A 181 22.70 -35.31 2.11
CA LYS A 181 22.96 -35.12 3.55
C LYS A 181 23.11 -33.65 3.95
N ARG A 182 23.65 -32.80 3.08
CA ARG A 182 23.83 -31.37 3.36
C ARG A 182 22.47 -30.67 3.49
N PHE A 183 21.54 -30.93 2.57
CA PHE A 183 20.19 -30.38 2.66
C PHE A 183 19.42 -30.93 3.85
N GLN A 184 19.58 -32.21 4.19
CA GLN A 184 18.99 -32.75 5.42
C GLN A 184 19.51 -32.04 6.68
N GLN A 185 20.81 -31.70 6.74
CA GLN A 185 21.37 -30.90 7.84
C GLN A 185 20.83 -29.46 7.87
N LEU A 186 20.66 -28.84 6.70
CA LEU A 186 20.05 -27.51 6.57
C LEU A 186 18.60 -27.51 7.08
N LEU A 187 17.81 -28.51 6.71
CA LEU A 187 16.41 -28.64 7.12
C LEU A 187 16.25 -28.90 8.62
N ASN A 188 17.18 -29.66 9.22
CA ASN A 188 17.20 -29.92 10.66
C ASN A 188 17.84 -28.78 11.47
N SER A 189 18.32 -27.71 10.83
CA SER A 189 18.94 -26.58 11.50
C SER A 189 17.92 -25.78 12.30
N SER A 190 18.21 -25.50 13.58
CA SER A 190 17.35 -24.65 14.41
C SER A 190 17.23 -23.20 13.91
N LEU A 191 18.07 -22.78 12.97
CA LEU A 191 18.02 -21.46 12.34
C LEU A 191 16.94 -21.35 11.26
N LEU A 192 16.51 -22.48 10.69
CA LEU A 192 15.47 -22.49 9.67
C LEU A 192 14.10 -22.39 10.34
N LEU A 193 13.33 -21.38 9.94
CA LEU A 193 11.97 -21.17 10.41
C LEU A 193 10.98 -21.47 9.29
N PHE A 194 9.97 -22.29 9.59
CA PHE A 194 9.00 -22.72 8.58
C PHE A 194 7.73 -21.87 8.60
N LYS A 195 7.34 -21.37 7.42
CA LYS A 195 5.98 -20.92 7.09
C LYS A 195 5.25 -22.10 6.46
N ILE A 196 4.04 -22.45 6.90
CA ILE A 196 3.28 -23.55 6.30
C ILE A 196 1.96 -23.02 5.76
N ASN A 197 1.77 -23.13 4.45
CA ASN A 197 0.55 -22.79 3.74
C ASN A 197 -0.15 -24.07 3.25
N PHE A 198 -1.38 -24.30 3.68
CA PHE A 198 -2.18 -25.44 3.21
C PHE A 198 -3.00 -25.04 1.99
N ASP A 199 -2.58 -25.45 0.79
CA ASP A 199 -3.33 -25.13 -0.43
C ASP A 199 -3.73 -26.34 -1.29
N ASN A 200 -3.48 -27.59 -0.86
CA ASN A 200 -3.81 -28.79 -1.67
C ASN A 200 -4.07 -30.08 -0.88
N LYS A 201 -4.95 -30.96 -1.41
CA LYS A 201 -5.24 -32.30 -0.83
C LYS A 201 -4.01 -33.22 -0.79
N PHE A 202 -3.14 -33.13 -1.80
CA PHE A 202 -1.93 -33.98 -1.90
C PHE A 202 -0.90 -33.68 -0.79
N PHE A 203 -0.96 -32.49 -0.19
CA PHE A 203 0.04 -32.05 0.78
C PHE A 203 -0.29 -32.44 2.22
N MET A 204 -1.52 -32.85 2.55
CA MET A 204 -1.91 -33.12 3.94
C MET A 204 -1.03 -34.17 4.65
N ASN A 205 -0.60 -35.22 3.95
CA ASN A 205 0.29 -36.24 4.53
C ASN A 205 1.72 -35.72 4.74
N ILE A 206 2.22 -34.92 3.80
CA ILE A 206 3.56 -34.31 3.88
C ILE A 206 3.56 -33.24 4.98
N CYS A 207 2.57 -32.34 4.99
CA CYS A 207 2.34 -31.40 6.08
C CYS A 207 2.27 -32.13 7.42
N LYS A 208 1.71 -33.34 7.47
CA LYS A 208 1.70 -34.13 8.70
C LYS A 208 3.09 -34.48 9.19
N GLN A 209 3.92 -35.01 8.33
CA GLN A 209 5.30 -35.34 8.67
C GLN A 209 6.08 -34.08 9.08
N ILE A 210 6.01 -33.02 8.28
CA ILE A 210 6.69 -31.74 8.55
C ILE A 210 6.26 -31.18 9.90
N MET A 211 4.95 -31.09 10.15
CA MET A 211 4.43 -30.56 11.40
C MET A 211 4.85 -31.42 12.58
N THR A 212 4.84 -32.76 12.47
CA THR A 212 5.24 -33.62 13.59
C THR A 212 6.72 -33.51 13.93
N LEU A 213 7.59 -33.36 12.93
CA LEU A 213 9.04 -33.36 13.12
C LEU A 213 9.57 -31.97 13.48
N ASN A 214 8.96 -30.92 12.94
CA ASN A 214 9.51 -29.56 12.98
C ASN A 214 8.66 -28.58 13.82
N LYS A 215 7.83 -29.07 14.75
CA LYS A 215 6.95 -28.23 15.62
C LYS A 215 7.65 -27.02 16.21
N HIS A 216 8.91 -27.20 16.62
CA HIS A 216 9.73 -26.18 17.27
C HIS A 216 10.30 -25.11 16.33
N GLN A 217 10.31 -25.34 15.02
CA GLN A 217 10.80 -24.41 13.98
C GLN A 217 9.66 -23.69 13.24
N ILE A 218 8.41 -24.18 13.38
CA ILE A 218 7.27 -23.58 12.70
C ILE A 218 6.89 -22.27 13.39
N PHE A 219 6.92 -21.18 12.63
CA PHE A 219 6.59 -19.85 13.16
C PHE A 219 5.31 -19.26 12.58
N SER A 220 4.88 -19.71 11.40
CA SER A 220 3.63 -19.25 10.78
C SER A 220 2.88 -20.40 10.13
N ILE A 221 1.56 -20.45 10.36
CA ILE A 221 0.67 -21.43 9.73
C ILE A 221 -0.52 -20.71 9.11
N ASN A 222 -0.86 -21.08 7.87
CA ASN A 222 -1.97 -20.51 7.14
C ASN A 222 -2.75 -21.59 6.38
N SER A 223 -4.03 -21.74 6.68
CA SER A 223 -4.93 -22.58 5.89
C SER A 223 -5.50 -21.75 4.74
N CYS A 224 -4.91 -21.74 3.55
CA CYS A 224 -5.32 -20.84 2.46
C CYS A 224 -6.75 -21.06 1.93
N LYS A 225 -7.41 -22.17 2.31
CA LYS A 225 -8.77 -22.54 1.89
C LYS A 225 -9.55 -23.17 3.05
N PRO A 226 -10.90 -23.18 3.01
CA PRO A 226 -11.70 -23.97 3.94
C PRO A 226 -11.36 -25.45 3.74
N LEU A 227 -10.42 -25.94 4.54
CA LEU A 227 -10.09 -27.35 4.61
C LEU A 227 -11.24 -28.07 5.30
N SER A 228 -11.30 -29.39 5.14
CA SER A 228 -11.99 -30.21 6.12
C SER A 228 -11.21 -30.11 7.43
N MET A 229 -11.49 -29.06 8.22
CA MET A 229 -10.82 -28.79 9.48
C MET A 229 -10.97 -29.95 10.46
N ASN A 230 -12.03 -30.74 10.34
CA ASN A 230 -12.20 -32.01 11.05
C ASN A 230 -11.02 -32.96 10.80
N ARG A 231 -10.54 -33.07 9.55
CA ARG A 231 -9.34 -33.87 9.21
C ARG A 231 -8.05 -33.21 9.64
N PHE A 232 -8.00 -31.89 9.63
CA PHE A 232 -6.84 -31.12 10.08
C PHE A 232 -6.65 -31.29 11.60
N PHE A 233 -7.66 -30.98 12.40
CA PHE A 233 -7.61 -31.11 13.85
C PHE A 233 -7.62 -32.55 14.36
N SER A 234 -8.19 -33.51 13.61
CA SER A 234 -7.98 -34.93 13.95
C SER A 234 -6.54 -35.39 13.72
N SER A 235 -5.79 -34.68 12.88
CA SER A 235 -4.39 -35.00 12.56
C SER A 235 -3.39 -34.21 13.42
N PHE A 236 -3.80 -33.07 13.98
CA PHE A 236 -2.90 -32.16 14.69
C PHE A 236 -3.54 -31.55 15.94
N SER A 237 -2.86 -31.69 17.07
CA SER A 237 -3.09 -30.88 18.27
C SER A 237 -2.04 -29.77 18.35
N PHE A 238 -2.51 -28.55 18.56
CA PHE A 238 -1.64 -27.43 18.92
C PHE A 238 -1.41 -27.49 20.42
N ASP A 239 -0.15 -27.54 20.80
CA ASP A 239 0.30 -27.69 22.18
C ASP A 239 1.57 -26.85 22.39
N SER A 240 2.13 -26.89 23.60
CA SER A 240 3.32 -26.10 23.98
C SER A 240 4.61 -26.47 23.22
N SER A 241 4.61 -27.51 22.40
CA SER A 241 5.78 -27.87 21.57
C SER A 241 5.98 -26.93 20.38
N PHE A 242 4.95 -26.16 19.98
CA PHE A 242 5.03 -25.09 18.99
C PHE A 242 5.64 -23.81 19.58
N LYS A 243 6.91 -23.90 19.99
CA LYS A 243 7.61 -22.84 20.76
C LYS A 243 7.80 -21.53 20.01
N GLN A 244 7.91 -21.59 18.68
CA GLN A 244 8.16 -20.43 17.81
C GLN A 244 6.90 -19.95 17.09
N LEU A 245 5.75 -20.61 17.28
CA LEU A 245 4.55 -20.28 16.53
C LEU A 245 4.04 -18.90 16.94
N GLU A 246 3.99 -18.03 15.95
CA GLU A 246 3.85 -16.59 16.11
C GLU A 246 2.60 -16.08 15.36
N SER A 247 2.31 -16.65 14.19
CA SER A 247 1.17 -16.28 13.35
C SER A 247 0.32 -17.48 12.94
N LEU A 248 -1.00 -17.32 13.02
CA LEU A 248 -1.96 -18.36 12.67
C LEU A 248 -3.13 -17.78 11.86
N VAL A 249 -3.36 -18.32 10.67
CA VAL A 249 -4.46 -17.95 9.78
C VAL A 249 -5.34 -19.17 9.51
N LEU A 250 -6.63 -19.09 9.87
CA LEU A 250 -7.55 -20.21 9.83
C LEU A 250 -8.83 -19.88 9.07
N TYR A 251 -9.31 -20.87 8.31
CA TYR A 251 -10.60 -20.85 7.63
C TYR A 251 -11.46 -21.98 8.19
N GLU A 252 -12.52 -21.65 8.92
CA GLU A 252 -13.33 -22.60 9.68
C GLU A 252 -14.82 -22.47 9.37
N SER A 253 -15.51 -23.61 9.33
CA SER A 253 -16.95 -23.73 9.11
C SER A 253 -17.76 -24.20 10.31
N GLN A 254 -17.16 -24.83 11.34
CA GLN A 254 -17.92 -25.45 12.42
C GLN A 254 -17.47 -25.01 13.83
N SER A 255 -18.41 -24.49 14.63
CA SER A 255 -18.16 -23.93 15.97
C SER A 255 -17.74 -24.98 17.00
N ASN A 256 -18.23 -26.21 16.86
CA ASN A 256 -17.97 -27.34 17.74
C ASN A 256 -16.49 -27.75 17.77
N ILE A 257 -15.74 -27.48 16.70
CA ILE A 257 -14.32 -27.80 16.59
C ILE A 257 -13.46 -26.58 16.91
N LEU A 258 -13.92 -25.38 16.53
CA LEU A 258 -13.20 -24.14 16.75
C LEU A 258 -13.01 -23.81 18.23
N ILE A 259 -14.04 -23.96 19.07
CA ILE A 259 -13.95 -23.58 20.49
C ILE A 259 -12.90 -24.41 21.26
N PRO A 260 -12.92 -25.76 21.22
CA PRO A 260 -11.86 -26.57 21.83
C PRO A 260 -10.48 -26.21 21.30
N PHE A 261 -10.38 -25.93 20.00
CA PHE A 261 -9.14 -25.53 19.37
C PHE A 261 -8.61 -24.19 19.88
N LEU A 262 -9.44 -23.16 19.97
CA LEU A 262 -9.05 -21.84 20.47
C LEU A 262 -8.56 -21.91 21.93
N ASN A 263 -9.13 -22.79 22.75
CA ASN A 263 -8.63 -23.02 24.11
C ASN A 263 -7.18 -23.52 24.12
N ASN A 264 -6.79 -24.37 23.16
CA ASN A 264 -5.43 -24.87 23.05
C ASN A 264 -4.41 -23.79 22.64
N LEU A 265 -4.87 -22.70 22.00
CA LEU A 265 -3.98 -21.58 21.65
C LEU A 265 -3.42 -20.87 22.87
N SER A 266 -4.07 -20.99 24.04
CA SER A 266 -3.56 -20.43 25.30
C SER A 266 -2.22 -21.06 25.73
N TYR A 267 -1.88 -22.25 25.24
CA TYR A 267 -0.61 -22.92 25.53
C TYR A 267 0.56 -22.43 24.66
N LEU A 268 0.29 -21.58 23.65
CA LEU A 268 1.30 -21.11 22.71
C LEU A 268 2.01 -19.87 23.26
N PRO A 269 3.31 -19.95 23.59
CA PRO A 269 4.00 -18.89 24.33
C PRO A 269 4.29 -17.64 23.50
N ARG A 270 4.22 -17.72 22.17
CA ARG A 270 4.61 -16.64 21.25
C ARG A 270 3.54 -16.24 20.24
N LEU A 271 2.33 -16.79 20.35
CA LEU A 271 1.26 -16.47 19.40
C LEU A 271 0.88 -14.99 19.50
N PHE A 272 1.31 -14.20 18.52
CA PHE A 272 1.14 -12.75 18.49
C PHE A 272 0.09 -12.30 17.46
N SER A 273 -0.18 -13.12 16.45
CA SER A 273 -1.11 -12.83 15.35
C SER A 273 -2.09 -13.97 15.13
N LEU A 274 -3.38 -13.64 15.05
CA LEU A 274 -4.46 -14.58 14.78
C LEU A 274 -5.43 -14.00 13.76
N THR A 275 -5.66 -14.74 12.68
CA THR A 275 -6.65 -14.44 11.65
C THR A 275 -7.65 -15.57 11.52
N LEU A 276 -8.94 -15.26 11.66
CA LEU A 276 -10.04 -16.21 11.58
C LEU A 276 -11.01 -15.81 10.46
N TYR A 277 -11.20 -16.71 9.51
CA TYR A 277 -12.26 -16.66 8.51
C TYR A 277 -13.34 -17.65 8.91
N LEU A 278 -14.48 -17.13 9.31
CA LEU A 278 -15.62 -17.84 9.87
C LEU A 278 -16.73 -17.92 8.81
N LEU A 279 -17.15 -19.13 8.45
CA LEU A 279 -18.26 -19.36 7.51
C LEU A 279 -19.63 -19.24 8.21
N GLU A 280 -20.70 -19.18 7.43
CA GLU A 280 -22.08 -18.99 7.91
C GLU A 280 -22.57 -20.18 8.76
N GLY A 281 -23.36 -19.90 9.81
CA GLY A 281 -24.00 -20.90 10.67
C GLY A 281 -23.38 -21.06 12.07
N LEU A 282 -22.58 -20.10 12.55
CA LEU A 282 -21.82 -20.23 13.80
C LEU A 282 -22.57 -19.69 15.01
N THR A 283 -23.15 -20.58 15.82
CA THR A 283 -24.02 -20.21 16.95
C THR A 283 -23.34 -19.50 18.14
N ASN A 284 -22.00 -19.43 18.24
CA ASN A 284 -21.28 -19.08 19.48
C ASN A 284 -20.17 -18.00 19.30
N LEU A 285 -20.40 -16.94 18.53
CA LEU A 285 -19.41 -15.86 18.36
C LEU A 285 -18.95 -15.21 19.67
N VAL A 286 -19.85 -15.08 20.66
CA VAL A 286 -19.52 -14.50 21.97
C VAL A 286 -18.42 -15.30 22.67
N ASP A 287 -18.51 -16.63 22.65
CA ASP A 287 -17.54 -17.49 23.32
C ASP A 287 -16.18 -17.47 22.60
N ILE A 288 -16.20 -17.38 21.26
CA ILE A 288 -14.99 -17.17 20.46
C ILE A 288 -14.26 -15.90 20.91
N TYR A 289 -14.97 -14.77 21.02
CA TYR A 289 -14.35 -13.52 21.50
C TYR A 289 -13.84 -13.65 22.94
N LYS A 290 -14.59 -14.30 23.85
CA LYS A 290 -14.15 -14.52 25.24
C LYS A 290 -12.84 -15.30 25.33
N ILE A 291 -12.66 -16.32 24.48
CA ILE A 291 -11.43 -17.13 24.47
C ILE A 291 -10.27 -16.31 23.88
N ILE A 292 -10.50 -15.64 22.74
CA ILE A 292 -9.48 -14.84 22.07
C ILE A 292 -8.98 -13.71 22.98
N LEU A 293 -9.89 -13.04 23.69
CA LEU A 293 -9.54 -11.96 24.61
C LEU A 293 -8.75 -12.44 25.84
N LYS A 294 -8.69 -13.74 26.12
CA LYS A 294 -7.81 -14.33 27.15
C LYS A 294 -6.39 -14.64 26.64
N LEU A 295 -6.12 -14.55 25.35
CA LEU A 295 -4.80 -14.80 24.77
C LEU A 295 -3.88 -13.60 25.07
N SER A 296 -2.97 -13.75 26.03
CA SER A 296 -2.18 -12.67 26.62
C SER A 296 -1.10 -12.09 25.70
N MET A 297 -0.57 -12.90 24.79
CA MET A 297 0.50 -12.52 23.85
C MET A 297 -0.03 -11.94 22.54
N LEU A 298 -1.34 -12.02 22.32
CA LEU A 298 -1.97 -11.61 21.07
C LEU A 298 -1.93 -10.09 20.90
N LYS A 299 -1.39 -9.64 19.76
CA LYS A 299 -1.27 -8.22 19.39
C LYS A 299 -2.06 -7.87 18.13
N TYR A 300 -2.22 -8.82 17.23
CA TYR A 300 -2.92 -8.65 15.95
C TYR A 300 -4.07 -9.65 15.87
N LEU A 301 -5.28 -9.13 15.67
CA LEU A 301 -6.48 -9.95 15.53
C LEU A 301 -7.25 -9.55 14.28
N VAL A 302 -7.55 -10.53 13.44
CA VAL A 302 -8.40 -10.38 12.26
C VAL A 302 -9.53 -11.39 12.37
N ILE A 303 -10.78 -10.92 12.36
CA ILE A 303 -11.97 -11.78 12.37
C ILE A 303 -12.87 -11.37 11.22
N ILE A 304 -13.13 -12.32 10.32
CA ILE A 304 -13.98 -12.13 9.16
C ILE A 304 -15.07 -13.19 9.22
N THR A 305 -16.33 -12.77 9.28
CA THR A 305 -17.49 -13.68 9.21
C THR A 305 -18.49 -13.19 8.19
N LYS A 306 -19.19 -14.15 7.58
CA LYS A 306 -20.31 -13.91 6.67
C LYS A 306 -21.67 -14.02 7.37
N ASP A 307 -21.69 -14.44 8.63
CA ASP A 307 -22.94 -14.74 9.34
C ASP A 307 -23.68 -13.47 9.77
N SER A 308 -24.93 -13.33 9.33
CA SER A 308 -25.78 -12.17 9.59
C SER A 308 -26.52 -12.19 10.93
N ASN A 309 -26.55 -13.32 11.64
CA ASN A 309 -27.63 -13.59 12.60
C ASN A 309 -27.27 -13.58 14.10
N LEU A 310 -26.06 -13.20 14.52
CA LEU A 310 -25.53 -13.82 15.75
C LEU A 310 -25.02 -12.94 16.90
N LEU A 311 -25.31 -11.65 16.92
CA LEU A 311 -25.02 -10.85 18.12
C LEU A 311 -26.29 -10.21 18.69
N ASN A 312 -27.02 -10.98 19.49
CA ASN A 312 -27.91 -10.43 20.50
C ASN A 312 -27.05 -9.80 21.61
N SER A 313 -26.42 -8.66 21.32
CA SER A 313 -25.47 -7.92 22.17
C SER A 313 -24.30 -8.76 22.73
N LEU A 314 -23.06 -8.34 22.46
CA LEU A 314 -21.87 -8.86 23.12
C LEU A 314 -21.94 -8.58 24.64
N SER A 315 -22.63 -9.39 25.43
CA SER A 315 -22.52 -9.40 26.89
C SER A 315 -21.24 -10.13 27.28
N ILE A 316 -20.11 -9.51 26.96
CA ILE A 316 -18.79 -10.01 27.35
C ILE A 316 -18.62 -9.62 28.81
N ASN A 317 -18.93 -10.54 29.73
CA ASN A 317 -18.55 -10.42 31.13
C ASN A 317 -17.19 -11.13 31.27
N ILE A 318 -16.12 -10.46 30.86
CA ILE A 318 -14.75 -10.94 31.10
C ILE A 318 -14.31 -10.33 32.43
N ASP A 319 -13.73 -11.14 33.30
CA ASP A 319 -13.18 -10.75 34.59
C ASP A 319 -12.08 -9.68 34.43
N GLN A 320 -12.43 -8.41 34.18
CA GLN A 320 -11.59 -7.19 34.16
C GLN A 320 -10.20 -7.25 33.48
N GLN A 321 -9.86 -8.34 32.79
CA GLN A 321 -8.56 -8.54 32.18
C GLN A 321 -8.55 -7.87 30.81
N PHE A 322 -7.82 -6.77 30.75
CA PHE A 322 -7.55 -6.09 29.50
C PHE A 322 -6.58 -6.90 28.64
N ASN A 323 -6.89 -7.00 27.35
CA ASN A 323 -6.01 -7.65 26.39
C ASN A 323 -4.95 -6.66 25.84
N ASN A 324 -3.83 -7.21 25.37
CA ASN A 324 -2.72 -6.50 24.74
C ASN A 324 -2.88 -6.29 23.22
N ILE A 325 -4.04 -6.62 22.63
CA ILE A 325 -4.34 -6.36 21.22
C ILE A 325 -4.09 -4.89 20.88
N THR A 326 -3.28 -4.70 19.84
CA THR A 326 -2.89 -3.39 19.30
C THR A 326 -3.53 -3.12 17.94
N HIS A 327 -3.82 -4.19 17.18
CA HIS A 327 -4.40 -4.14 15.84
C HIS A 327 -5.62 -5.05 15.78
N LEU A 328 -6.76 -4.47 15.45
CA LEU A 328 -8.04 -5.20 15.40
C LEU A 328 -8.72 -4.96 14.05
N TYR A 329 -8.93 -6.02 13.29
CA TYR A 329 -9.70 -6.01 12.05
C TYR A 329 -10.94 -6.88 12.22
N ILE A 330 -12.12 -6.28 12.08
CA ILE A 330 -13.40 -6.98 12.21
C ILE A 330 -14.22 -6.73 10.95
N LYS A 331 -14.51 -7.80 10.21
CA LYS A 331 -15.52 -7.80 9.15
C LYS A 331 -16.63 -8.76 9.57
N ASN A 332 -17.59 -8.24 10.31
CA ASN A 332 -18.65 -9.01 10.96
C ASN A 332 -19.92 -8.16 11.03
N HIS A 333 -21.08 -8.81 11.09
CA HIS A 333 -22.39 -8.21 11.35
C HIS A 333 -22.56 -7.78 12.83
N CYS A 334 -21.54 -7.16 13.45
CA CYS A 334 -21.64 -6.59 14.80
C CYS A 334 -22.33 -5.22 14.78
N SER A 335 -23.04 -4.83 15.83
CA SER A 335 -23.52 -3.45 15.99
C SER A 335 -22.44 -2.50 16.53
N PHE A 336 -22.68 -1.19 16.49
CA PHE A 336 -21.79 -0.22 17.14
C PHE A 336 -21.63 -0.43 18.65
N ASN A 337 -22.69 -0.88 19.34
CA ASN A 337 -22.58 -1.24 20.77
C ASN A 337 -21.56 -2.37 20.98
N ASP A 338 -21.62 -3.41 20.14
CA ASP A 338 -20.72 -4.55 20.22
C ASP A 338 -19.26 -4.14 20.01
N ILE A 339 -19.01 -3.26 19.05
CA ILE A 339 -17.67 -2.72 18.79
C ILE A 339 -17.16 -1.88 19.95
N LEU A 340 -18.01 -1.05 20.56
CA LEU A 340 -17.64 -0.29 21.77
C LEU A 340 -17.29 -1.23 22.92
N ILE A 341 -18.07 -2.29 23.13
CA ILE A 341 -17.78 -3.30 24.17
C ILE A 341 -16.41 -3.95 23.90
N LEU A 342 -16.12 -4.38 22.66
CA LEU A 342 -14.83 -4.97 22.30
C LEU A 342 -13.65 -4.00 22.52
N MET A 343 -13.83 -2.73 22.14
CA MET A 343 -12.83 -1.68 22.37
C MET A 343 -12.57 -1.47 23.87
N SER A 344 -13.59 -1.56 24.72
CA SER A 344 -13.45 -1.38 26.17
C SER A 344 -12.53 -2.42 26.82
N TYR A 345 -12.45 -3.62 26.24
CA TYR A 345 -11.56 -4.70 26.68
C TYR A 345 -10.16 -4.65 26.04
N THR A 346 -9.91 -3.71 25.12
CA THR A 346 -8.65 -3.61 24.35
C THR A 346 -8.05 -2.20 24.43
N PRO A 347 -7.66 -1.72 25.62
CA PRO A 347 -7.20 -0.33 25.81
C PRO A 347 -5.85 -0.02 25.13
N GLN A 348 -5.11 -1.04 24.70
CA GLN A 348 -3.81 -0.91 24.01
C GLN A 348 -3.96 -0.73 22.48
N LEU A 349 -5.19 -0.64 21.96
CA LEU A 349 -5.44 -0.48 20.53
C LEU A 349 -4.73 0.74 19.95
N HIS A 350 -4.01 0.52 18.85
CA HIS A 350 -3.39 1.53 18.01
C HIS A 350 -4.15 1.70 16.69
N HIS A 351 -4.65 0.59 16.16
CA HIS A 351 -5.31 0.52 14.87
C HIS A 351 -6.55 -0.37 14.97
N ILE A 352 -7.67 0.16 14.48
CA ILE A 352 -8.89 -0.61 14.29
C ILE A 352 -9.44 -0.41 12.88
N CYS A 353 -9.84 -1.53 12.27
CA CYS A 353 -10.58 -1.56 11.03
C CYS A 353 -11.86 -2.35 11.25
N TYR A 354 -13.00 -1.71 11.02
CA TYR A 354 -14.30 -2.33 11.20
C TYR A 354 -15.13 -2.17 9.92
N SER A 355 -15.66 -3.29 9.44
CA SER A 355 -16.49 -3.34 8.25
C SER A 355 -17.77 -4.12 8.52
N ASN A 356 -18.91 -3.47 8.33
CA ASN A 356 -20.24 -4.09 8.39
C ASN A 356 -21.19 -3.45 7.37
N MET A 357 -21.61 -4.23 6.38
CA MET A 357 -22.48 -3.74 5.31
C MET A 357 -23.97 -3.68 5.68
N ASN A 358 -24.36 -4.24 6.83
CA ASN A 358 -25.75 -4.26 7.32
C ASN A 358 -25.77 -3.89 8.81
N CYS A 359 -25.19 -2.73 9.17
CA CYS A 359 -25.12 -2.37 10.58
C CYS A 359 -26.47 -1.85 11.08
N ILE A 360 -26.98 -2.44 12.16
CA ILE A 360 -28.18 -1.98 12.86
C ILE A 360 -27.74 -1.05 13.98
N ALA A 361 -28.30 0.16 14.00
CA ALA A 361 -28.10 1.10 15.10
C ALA A 361 -28.84 0.58 16.35
N THR A 362 -28.09 0.09 17.34
CA THR A 362 -28.61 -0.20 18.68
C THR A 362 -28.53 1.06 19.56
N ASN A 363 -29.08 1.02 20.78
CA ASN A 363 -29.19 2.19 21.65
C ASN A 363 -27.84 2.61 22.28
N ILE A 364 -26.95 3.19 21.46
CA ILE A 364 -25.57 3.59 21.80
C ILE A 364 -25.52 4.66 22.91
N LYS A 365 -26.61 5.40 23.13
CA LYS A 365 -26.65 6.53 24.07
C LYS A 365 -26.27 6.13 25.49
N ASN A 366 -26.59 4.90 25.90
CA ASN A 366 -26.45 4.41 27.28
C ASN A 366 -25.02 3.96 27.64
N ILE A 367 -24.10 3.85 26.67
CA ILE A 367 -22.74 3.37 26.91
C ILE A 367 -21.88 4.53 27.42
N SER A 368 -21.04 4.29 28.42
CA SER A 368 -20.08 5.28 28.91
C SER A 368 -18.96 5.53 27.87
N PRO A 369 -18.38 6.75 27.82
CA PRO A 369 -17.22 7.00 26.97
C PRO A 369 -16.03 6.09 27.31
N ILE A 370 -15.35 5.60 26.28
CA ILE A 370 -14.20 4.70 26.38
C ILE A 370 -12.94 5.49 26.08
N LYS A 371 -11.95 5.37 26.96
CA LYS A 371 -10.65 6.02 26.80
C LYS A 371 -9.68 5.09 26.08
N LEU A 372 -9.33 5.42 24.84
CA LEU A 372 -8.37 4.71 24.00
C LEU A 372 -7.19 5.62 23.68
N SER A 373 -6.35 5.88 24.68
CA SER A 373 -5.25 6.87 24.58
C SER A 373 -4.21 6.58 23.50
N LYS A 374 -4.09 5.31 23.10
CA LYS A 374 -3.14 4.83 22.11
C LYS A 374 -3.71 4.72 20.69
N LEU A 375 -5.02 4.84 20.53
CA LEU A 375 -5.69 4.67 19.24
C LEU A 375 -5.35 5.85 18.33
N LYS A 376 -4.75 5.54 17.18
CA LYS A 376 -4.32 6.52 16.18
C LYS A 376 -5.01 6.37 14.84
N ARG A 377 -5.39 5.14 14.48
CA ARG A 377 -5.94 4.82 13.16
C ARG A 377 -7.30 4.16 13.27
N PHE A 378 -8.29 4.75 12.63
CA PHE A 378 -9.66 4.27 12.65
C PHE A 378 -10.21 4.14 11.22
N PHE A 379 -10.48 2.91 10.81
CA PHE A 379 -11.06 2.58 9.52
C PHE A 379 -12.45 2.00 9.71
N LEU A 380 -13.42 2.55 8.99
CA LEU A 380 -14.82 2.20 9.11
C LEU A 380 -15.40 2.02 7.71
N CYS A 381 -15.99 0.86 7.43
CA CYS A 381 -16.72 0.59 6.20
C CYS A 381 -18.12 0.09 6.56
N ILE A 382 -19.08 1.01 6.63
CA ILE A 382 -20.37 0.78 7.27
C ILE A 382 -21.49 1.17 6.32
N ASN A 383 -22.55 0.39 6.31
CA ASN A 383 -23.78 0.78 5.62
C ASN A 383 -24.99 0.62 6.57
N GLY A 384 -26.02 1.45 6.37
CA GLY A 384 -27.25 1.41 7.16
C GLY A 384 -27.36 2.41 8.32
N ILE A 385 -26.36 3.28 8.55
CA ILE A 385 -26.32 4.16 9.73
C ILE A 385 -26.41 5.64 9.36
N LYS A 386 -27.35 6.35 9.99
CA LYS A 386 -27.49 7.81 9.91
C LYS A 386 -26.31 8.56 10.55
N PHE A 387 -25.98 9.74 10.05
CA PHE A 387 -24.86 10.53 10.55
C PHE A 387 -24.98 10.83 12.05
N ASP A 388 -26.18 11.16 12.56
CA ASP A 388 -26.42 11.45 13.99
C ASP A 388 -25.95 10.30 14.88
N THR A 389 -26.25 9.06 14.48
CA THR A 389 -25.85 7.86 15.21
C THR A 389 -24.34 7.66 15.15
N PHE A 390 -23.72 7.91 14.00
CA PHE A 390 -22.27 7.87 13.84
C PHE A 390 -21.55 8.92 14.67
N GLU A 391 -22.08 10.14 14.74
CA GLU A 391 -21.56 11.23 15.58
C GLU A 391 -21.65 10.88 17.07
N ILE A 392 -22.77 10.30 17.50
CA ILE A 392 -22.90 9.77 18.87
C ILE A 392 -21.88 8.67 19.12
N PHE A 393 -21.69 7.73 18.20
CA PHE A 393 -20.69 6.66 18.30
C PHE A 393 -19.27 7.21 18.48
N LEU A 394 -18.84 8.15 17.64
CA LEU A 394 -17.53 8.79 17.77
C LEU A 394 -17.41 9.56 19.09
N SER A 395 -18.48 10.18 19.57
CA SER A 395 -18.48 10.89 20.86
C SER A 395 -18.21 9.98 22.07
N LYS A 396 -18.43 8.67 21.92
CA LYS A 396 -18.11 7.68 22.96
C LYS A 396 -16.64 7.25 22.95
N ILE A 397 -15.83 7.68 21.99
CA ILE A 397 -14.43 7.27 21.86
C ILE A 397 -13.52 8.45 22.17
N ASP A 398 -12.92 8.45 23.35
CA ASP A 398 -11.90 9.43 23.74
C ASP A 398 -10.51 8.95 23.31
N SER A 399 -10.01 9.49 22.19
CA SER A 399 -8.70 9.13 21.64
C SER A 399 -8.09 10.24 20.79
N LYS A 400 -6.78 10.16 20.55
CA LYS A 400 -6.03 11.09 19.69
C LYS A 400 -5.91 10.53 18.28
N ILE A 401 -7.04 10.35 17.62
CA ILE A 401 -7.09 9.81 16.25
C ILE A 401 -6.32 10.71 15.30
N GLU A 402 -5.33 10.14 14.62
CA GLU A 402 -4.52 10.83 13.61
C GLU A 402 -5.03 10.52 12.19
N ILE A 403 -5.63 9.34 11.98
CA ILE A 403 -6.14 8.87 10.69
C ILE A 403 -7.56 8.34 10.87
N LEU A 404 -8.51 8.94 10.14
CA LEU A 404 -9.88 8.46 10.03
C LEU A 404 -10.18 8.19 8.56
N SER A 405 -10.56 6.96 8.25
CA SER A 405 -11.11 6.58 6.94
C SER A 405 -12.49 6.00 7.13
N PHE A 406 -13.47 6.53 6.41
CA PHE A 406 -14.87 6.19 6.55
C PHE A 406 -15.49 5.96 5.17
N THR A 407 -16.05 4.77 4.97
CA THR A 407 -16.75 4.37 3.75
C THR A 407 -18.19 4.03 4.09
N THR A 408 -19.14 4.59 3.35
CA THR A 408 -20.57 4.25 3.50
C THR A 408 -21.32 4.22 2.18
N ARG A 409 -22.39 3.42 2.14
CA ARG A 409 -23.27 3.24 0.98
C ARG A 409 -24.74 3.47 1.34
N TYR A 410 -25.01 4.50 2.15
CA TYR A 410 -26.31 4.72 2.77
C TYR A 410 -27.02 5.97 2.22
N GLU A 411 -28.36 5.98 2.30
CA GLU A 411 -29.20 7.03 1.72
C GLU A 411 -29.11 8.39 2.44
N ASP A 412 -28.52 8.43 3.63
CA ASP A 412 -28.40 9.66 4.41
C ASP A 412 -27.36 10.61 3.80
N MET A 413 -27.83 11.60 3.04
CA MET A 413 -26.97 12.60 2.40
C MET A 413 -26.35 13.59 3.38
N THR A 414 -26.67 13.54 4.68
CA THR A 414 -26.02 14.41 5.67
C THR A 414 -24.53 14.10 5.84
N TYR A 415 -24.04 12.94 5.38
CA TYR A 415 -22.59 12.67 5.24
C TYR A 415 -21.88 13.61 4.25
N LEU A 416 -22.63 14.29 3.37
CA LEU A 416 -22.10 15.31 2.46
C LEU A 416 -22.17 16.74 3.04
N ASP A 417 -22.59 16.92 4.30
CA ASP A 417 -22.53 18.22 4.98
C ASP A 417 -21.12 18.49 5.52
N ALA A 418 -20.37 19.36 4.83
CA ALA A 418 -19.00 19.67 5.19
C ALA A 418 -18.91 20.49 6.49
N ASN A 419 -19.90 21.32 6.79
CA ASN A 419 -19.88 22.12 8.03
C ASN A 419 -20.04 21.20 9.24
N ARG A 420 -20.88 20.18 9.11
CA ARG A 420 -21.07 19.17 10.15
C ARG A 420 -19.80 18.36 10.39
N TRP A 421 -19.13 17.89 9.32
CA TRP A 421 -17.82 17.26 9.44
C TRP A 421 -16.77 18.20 10.05
N GLN A 422 -16.70 19.45 9.60
CA GLN A 422 -15.77 20.44 10.15
C GLN A 422 -15.99 20.64 11.66
N SER A 423 -17.24 20.78 12.10
CA SER A 423 -17.60 20.89 13.52
C SER A 423 -17.16 19.64 14.30
N LEU A 424 -17.48 18.45 13.78
CA LEU A 424 -17.09 17.19 14.41
C LEU A 424 -15.56 17.04 14.53
N ILE A 425 -14.82 17.39 13.47
CA ILE A 425 -13.36 17.29 13.44
C ILE A 425 -12.74 18.27 14.44
N LEU A 426 -13.17 19.53 14.44
CA LEU A 426 -12.63 20.54 15.35
C LEU A 426 -12.94 20.21 16.82
N ASN A 427 -14.12 19.67 17.11
CA ASN A 427 -14.57 19.44 18.48
C ASN A 427 -14.12 18.10 19.05
N LYS A 428 -13.97 17.06 18.22
CA LYS A 428 -13.73 15.67 18.68
C LYS A 428 -12.49 15.01 18.08
N LEU A 429 -12.01 15.46 16.92
CA LEU A 429 -10.88 14.84 16.21
C LEU A 429 -9.77 15.88 15.96
N SER A 430 -9.42 16.65 16.99
CA SER A 430 -8.48 17.78 16.86
C SER A 430 -7.05 17.38 16.48
N TYR A 431 -6.68 16.10 16.65
CA TYR A 431 -5.40 15.54 16.25
C TYR A 431 -5.40 14.92 14.84
N LEU A 432 -6.52 15.01 14.11
CA LEU A 432 -6.70 14.37 12.81
C LEU A 432 -5.78 15.01 11.76
N LYS A 433 -4.92 14.17 11.17
CA LYS A 433 -3.98 14.55 10.10
C LYS A 433 -4.50 14.10 8.74
N ILE A 434 -5.08 12.91 8.69
CA ILE A 434 -5.60 12.28 7.48
C ILE A 434 -7.08 12.00 7.69
N PHE A 435 -7.89 12.57 6.80
CA PHE A 435 -9.31 12.30 6.71
C PHE A 435 -9.61 11.76 5.32
N ASP A 436 -10.26 10.61 5.28
CA ASP A 436 -10.65 9.91 4.08
C ASP A 436 -12.15 9.53 4.17
N LEU A 437 -12.97 10.01 3.25
CA LEU A 437 -14.42 9.78 3.21
C LEU A 437 -14.79 9.23 1.84
N ASN A 438 -15.41 8.05 1.81
CA ASN A 438 -15.94 7.42 0.60
C ASN A 438 -17.46 7.22 0.75
N TYR A 439 -18.25 8.11 0.15
CA TYR A 439 -19.71 8.07 0.21
C TYR A 439 -20.28 7.67 -1.14
N TYR A 440 -20.96 6.53 -1.22
CA TYR A 440 -21.54 6.00 -2.46
C TYR A 440 -23.06 6.11 -2.49
N VAL A 441 -23.60 6.63 -3.59
CA VAL A 441 -25.04 6.70 -3.86
C VAL A 441 -25.35 5.89 -5.10
N SER A 442 -26.23 4.88 -4.98
CA SER A 442 -26.64 4.03 -6.08
C SER A 442 -27.70 4.70 -6.99
N PHE A 443 -27.68 4.37 -8.29
CA PHE A 443 -28.68 4.81 -9.27
C PHE A 443 -30.02 4.08 -9.19
N GLN A 444 -30.38 3.48 -8.04
CA GLN A 444 -31.65 2.77 -7.88
C GLN A 444 -32.87 3.72 -7.96
N ASN A 445 -34.07 3.15 -8.13
CA ASN A 445 -35.32 3.88 -8.41
C ASN A 445 -35.49 5.14 -7.55
N GLY A 446 -35.69 6.28 -8.22
CA GLY A 446 -35.86 7.60 -7.57
C GLY A 446 -34.57 8.40 -7.36
N PHE A 447 -33.42 7.92 -7.83
CA PHE A 447 -32.13 8.62 -7.73
C PHE A 447 -32.17 10.07 -8.24
N GLU A 448 -32.86 10.33 -9.36
CA GLU A 448 -32.94 11.67 -9.97
C GLU A 448 -33.56 12.73 -9.05
N ASN A 449 -34.36 12.30 -8.07
CA ASN A 449 -35.01 13.17 -7.08
C ASN A 449 -34.19 13.30 -5.78
N ARG A 450 -33.12 12.52 -5.60
CA ARG A 450 -32.27 12.52 -4.40
C ARG A 450 -31.13 13.51 -4.58
N LEU A 451 -31.44 14.80 -4.72
CA LEU A 451 -30.41 15.83 -4.78
C LEU A 451 -29.97 16.23 -3.38
N TYR A 452 -28.68 16.51 -3.22
CA TYR A 452 -28.22 17.20 -2.02
C TYR A 452 -28.82 18.61 -2.00
N HIS A 453 -29.61 18.90 -0.97
CA HIS A 453 -30.29 20.20 -0.79
C HIS A 453 -29.61 21.10 0.25
N GLY A 454 -28.43 20.72 0.75
CA GLY A 454 -27.67 21.56 1.66
C GLY A 454 -26.99 22.73 0.94
N LYS A 455 -26.20 23.52 1.68
CA LYS A 455 -25.47 24.65 1.06
C LYS A 455 -24.41 24.09 0.11
N SER A 456 -24.32 24.64 -1.10
CA SER A 456 -23.27 24.26 -2.05
C SER A 456 -21.90 24.77 -1.59
N ASN A 457 -20.82 24.18 -2.14
CA ASN A 457 -19.43 24.61 -1.97
C ASN A 457 -18.84 24.53 -0.55
N GLN A 458 -19.46 23.81 0.37
CA GLN A 458 -18.97 23.78 1.76
C GLN A 458 -17.56 23.14 1.87
N PHE A 459 -17.21 22.17 1.01
CA PHE A 459 -15.87 21.56 0.94
C PHE A 459 -14.78 22.46 0.34
N SER A 460 -15.11 23.70 -0.02
CA SER A 460 -14.15 24.69 -0.54
C SER A 460 -13.80 25.80 0.46
N SER A 461 -14.24 25.66 1.73
CA SER A 461 -13.85 26.61 2.78
C SER A 461 -12.35 26.54 3.08
N SER A 462 -11.81 27.59 3.71
CA SER A 462 -10.39 27.65 4.10
C SER A 462 -9.96 26.44 4.93
N PHE A 463 -10.86 25.92 5.78
CA PHE A 463 -10.61 24.72 6.60
C PHE A 463 -10.16 23.52 5.77
N TRP A 464 -10.84 23.24 4.65
CA TRP A 464 -10.55 22.09 3.77
C TRP A 464 -9.31 22.34 2.89
N ILE A 465 -9.20 23.56 2.35
CA ILE A 465 -8.08 23.96 1.49
C ILE A 465 -6.75 23.96 2.25
N GLU A 466 -6.70 24.54 3.45
CA GLU A 466 -5.49 24.61 4.28
C GLU A 466 -5.00 23.21 4.69
N ARG A 467 -5.93 22.27 4.91
CA ARG A 467 -5.64 20.86 5.19
C ARG A 467 -5.28 20.04 3.96
N LYS A 468 -5.39 20.62 2.76
CA LYS A 468 -5.17 19.95 1.48
C LYS A 468 -6.01 18.69 1.33
N TRP A 469 -7.26 18.74 1.79
CA TRP A 469 -8.23 17.69 1.56
C TRP A 469 -9.04 18.05 0.30
N ILE A 470 -9.02 17.15 -0.68
CA ILE A 470 -9.66 17.30 -1.99
C ILE A 470 -11.06 16.69 -1.90
N CYS A 471 -12.04 17.33 -2.53
CA CYS A 471 -13.34 16.71 -2.79
C CYS A 471 -13.36 16.20 -4.25
N GLU A 472 -13.42 14.88 -4.42
CA GLU A 472 -13.54 14.25 -5.73
C GLU A 472 -14.93 13.62 -5.87
N ILE A 473 -15.55 13.79 -7.03
CA ILE A 473 -16.83 13.18 -7.36
C ILE A 473 -16.58 12.27 -8.55
N ARG A 474 -16.86 10.99 -8.42
CA ARG A 474 -16.58 9.97 -9.43
C ARG A 474 -17.88 9.27 -9.84
N LYS A 475 -18.13 9.18 -11.14
CA LYS A 475 -19.17 8.30 -11.68
C LYS A 475 -18.63 6.86 -11.73
N GLU A 476 -19.40 5.91 -11.21
CA GLU A 476 -19.13 4.48 -11.29
C GLU A 476 -20.25 3.72 -12.03
N TYR A 477 -20.05 2.42 -12.31
CA TYR A 477 -20.96 1.59 -13.10
C TYR A 477 -22.40 1.54 -12.55
N GLY A 478 -22.61 1.79 -11.25
CA GLY A 478 -23.93 1.72 -10.61
C GLY A 478 -24.34 2.93 -9.76
N GLY A 479 -23.59 4.02 -9.79
CA GLY A 479 -23.82 5.16 -8.90
C GLY A 479 -22.82 6.29 -9.01
N ILE A 480 -22.89 7.22 -8.04
CA ILE A 480 -21.91 8.28 -7.84
C ILE A 480 -21.19 8.04 -6.52
N MET A 481 -19.86 8.13 -6.55
CA MET A 481 -19.00 8.12 -5.39
C MET A 481 -18.51 9.53 -5.11
N TYR A 482 -18.69 9.99 -3.88
CA TYR A 482 -18.15 11.24 -3.36
C TYR A 482 -17.01 10.89 -2.43
N LEU A 483 -15.85 11.46 -2.73
CA LEU A 483 -14.57 11.16 -2.12
C LEU A 483 -14.06 12.44 -1.46
N ILE A 484 -13.56 12.32 -0.24
CA ILE A 484 -12.75 13.37 0.39
C ILE A 484 -11.48 12.73 0.86
N HIS A 485 -10.34 13.18 0.36
CA HIS A 485 -9.07 12.55 0.71
C HIS A 485 -7.90 13.56 0.67
N PRO A 486 -6.75 13.25 1.28
CA PRO A 486 -5.58 14.11 1.22
C PRO A 486 -5.03 14.24 -0.20
N TYR A 487 -4.48 15.42 -0.51
CA TYR A 487 -3.96 15.79 -1.84
C TYR A 487 -2.76 14.95 -2.33
N LYS A 488 -2.28 13.96 -1.58
CA LYS A 488 -1.11 13.12 -1.95
C LYS A 488 -1.06 11.71 -1.35
N THR A 489 -2.16 11.15 -0.85
CA THR A 489 -2.15 9.74 -0.41
C THR A 489 -2.87 8.90 -1.43
N ARG A 490 -2.09 8.31 -2.33
CA ARG A 490 -2.47 7.08 -3.01
C ARG A 490 -2.30 5.97 -1.97
N TRP A 491 -3.36 5.24 -1.68
CA TRP A 491 -3.30 4.03 -0.85
C TRP A 491 -2.42 2.93 -1.49
N ASP A 492 -1.99 3.14 -2.74
CA ASP A 492 -1.24 2.24 -3.62
C ASP A 492 0.21 1.97 -3.19
N GLU A 493 0.76 2.64 -2.17
CA GLU A 493 2.04 2.20 -1.57
C GLU A 493 1.89 0.96 -0.67
N LEU A 494 0.67 0.46 -0.42
CA LEU A 494 0.41 -0.76 0.34
C LEU A 494 -0.29 -1.88 -0.45
N ILE A 495 -0.68 -1.64 -1.71
CA ILE A 495 -1.18 -2.68 -2.64
C ILE A 495 -0.62 -2.37 -4.02
N LEU A 496 0.14 -3.33 -4.56
CA LEU A 496 0.66 -3.39 -5.93
C LEU A 496 -0.37 -2.92 -6.96
N ASP A 497 -0.23 -1.71 -7.50
CA ASP A 497 -0.15 -1.47 -8.94
C ASP A 497 0.30 -0.03 -9.24
N GLU A 498 1.31 0.10 -10.10
CA GLU A 498 1.74 1.38 -10.64
C GLU A 498 0.80 1.79 -11.77
N THR A 499 0.20 2.98 -11.72
CA THR A 499 -0.01 3.77 -12.95
C THR A 499 -0.60 5.17 -12.68
N VAL A 500 0.08 6.17 -13.22
CA VAL A 500 -0.33 7.58 -13.44
C VAL A 500 -0.19 8.55 -12.27
N ASN A 501 0.97 9.21 -12.26
CA ASN A 501 1.22 10.49 -11.60
C ASN A 501 0.57 11.62 -12.41
N PHE A 502 -0.42 12.32 -11.82
CA PHE A 502 -0.69 13.71 -12.18
C PHE A 502 -1.32 14.44 -11.00
N SER A 503 -0.72 15.54 -10.55
CA SER A 503 -1.47 16.62 -9.92
C SER A 503 -0.62 17.92 -9.89
N PRO A 504 -1.01 18.98 -10.61
CA PRO A 504 -0.45 20.31 -10.42
C PRO A 504 -0.99 20.89 -9.13
N VAL A 505 -0.21 21.74 -8.43
CA VAL A 505 -0.60 22.47 -7.21
C VAL A 505 -2.03 23.01 -7.34
N MET A 506 -3.02 22.32 -6.75
CA MET A 506 -4.43 22.70 -6.86
C MET A 506 -4.77 23.65 -5.71
N THR A 507 -4.96 24.92 -6.03
CA THR A 507 -5.42 25.94 -5.08
C THR A 507 -6.95 25.92 -4.90
N LYS A 508 -7.67 25.14 -5.71
CA LYS A 508 -9.12 24.89 -5.63
C LYS A 508 -9.36 23.42 -5.95
N SER A 509 -10.05 22.69 -5.06
CA SER A 509 -9.82 21.25 -4.91
C SER A 509 -11.02 20.36 -5.28
N THR A 510 -11.99 20.85 -6.04
CA THR A 510 -13.11 19.99 -6.46
C THR A 510 -12.89 19.41 -7.85
N GLN A 511 -12.86 18.08 -7.94
CA GLN A 511 -12.66 17.32 -9.17
C GLN A 511 -13.88 16.46 -9.50
N LEU A 512 -14.30 16.45 -10.77
CA LEU A 512 -15.30 15.53 -11.30
C LEU A 512 -14.60 14.53 -12.24
N ILE A 513 -14.79 13.24 -11.98
CA ILE A 513 -14.25 12.14 -12.80
C ILE A 513 -15.41 11.34 -13.39
N LEU A 514 -15.46 11.30 -14.72
CA LEU A 514 -16.44 10.55 -15.49
C LEU A 514 -15.75 9.34 -16.12
N ASN A 515 -15.95 8.16 -15.52
CA ASN A 515 -15.41 6.89 -15.98
C ASN A 515 -16.50 6.00 -16.58
N ASP A 516 -16.12 5.15 -17.55
CA ASP A 516 -16.88 3.97 -17.97
C ASP A 516 -18.34 4.28 -18.38
N ILE A 517 -18.53 5.11 -19.40
CA ILE A 517 -19.85 5.53 -19.88
C ILE A 517 -20.10 4.96 -21.27
N CYS A 518 -21.06 4.04 -21.42
CA CYS A 518 -21.44 3.50 -22.73
C CYS A 518 -22.23 4.52 -23.54
N ALA A 519 -21.90 4.71 -24.84
CA ALA A 519 -22.48 5.67 -25.80
C ALA A 519 -24.01 5.91 -25.68
N LYS A 520 -24.78 4.84 -25.45
CA LYS A 520 -26.25 4.88 -25.35
C LYS A 520 -26.80 5.48 -24.06
N GLN A 521 -26.03 5.47 -22.97
CA GLN A 521 -26.46 5.96 -21.65
C GLN A 521 -25.93 7.38 -21.32
N TRP A 522 -25.18 8.00 -22.24
CA TRP A 522 -24.45 9.26 -21.99
C TRP A 522 -25.35 10.41 -21.57
N ARG A 523 -26.46 10.67 -22.25
CA ARG A 523 -27.24 11.90 -22.01
C ARG A 523 -27.83 11.94 -20.59
N ASN A 524 -28.61 10.95 -20.20
CA ASN A 524 -29.34 11.01 -18.93
C ASN A 524 -28.40 10.88 -17.72
N ILE A 525 -27.48 9.90 -17.71
CA ILE A 525 -26.63 9.63 -16.54
C ILE A 525 -25.64 10.76 -16.28
N ILE A 526 -25.06 11.37 -17.33
CA ILE A 526 -24.12 12.48 -17.14
C ILE A 526 -24.85 13.73 -16.70
N HIS A 527 -26.00 14.06 -17.29
CA HIS A 527 -26.78 15.22 -16.84
C HIS A 527 -27.15 15.11 -15.37
N VAL A 528 -27.58 13.94 -14.91
CA VAL A 528 -27.87 13.70 -13.50
C VAL A 528 -26.59 13.79 -12.67
N THR A 529 -25.50 13.16 -13.09
CA THR A 529 -24.21 13.21 -12.37
C THR A 529 -23.69 14.64 -12.21
N ILE A 530 -23.71 15.44 -13.28
CA ILE A 530 -23.31 16.85 -13.26
C ILE A 530 -24.25 17.65 -12.36
N ARG A 531 -25.56 17.40 -12.42
CA ARG A 531 -26.53 18.07 -11.54
C ARG A 531 -26.24 17.79 -10.07
N HIS A 532 -25.98 16.54 -9.72
CA HIS A 532 -25.60 16.14 -8.36
C HIS A 532 -24.26 16.75 -7.94
N ALA A 533 -23.26 16.73 -8.82
CA ALA A 533 -21.96 17.32 -8.57
C ALA A 533 -22.08 18.84 -8.31
N LEU A 534 -22.84 19.56 -9.15
CA LEU A 534 -23.08 21.00 -9.01
C LEU A 534 -23.94 21.36 -7.80
N ALA A 535 -24.84 20.47 -7.36
CA ALA A 535 -25.58 20.65 -6.12
C ALA A 535 -24.64 20.65 -4.90
N LEU A 536 -23.58 19.83 -4.95
CA LEU A 536 -22.59 19.75 -3.87
C LEU A 536 -21.54 20.86 -3.97
N ALA A 537 -20.95 21.07 -5.15
CA ALA A 537 -19.80 21.96 -5.31
C ALA A 537 -19.60 22.48 -6.75
N GLU A 538 -18.93 23.62 -6.84
CA GLU A 538 -18.34 24.19 -8.04
C GLU A 538 -17.19 23.31 -8.48
N ILE A 539 -17.25 22.86 -9.73
CA ILE A 539 -16.26 21.96 -10.31
C ILE A 539 -15.17 22.78 -11.00
N TYR A 540 -13.93 22.55 -10.58
CA TYR A 540 -12.75 23.24 -11.10
C TYR A 540 -11.92 22.36 -12.04
N HIS A 541 -12.00 21.04 -11.85
CA HIS A 541 -11.25 20.05 -12.60
C HIS A 541 -12.18 18.96 -13.12
N LEU A 542 -12.14 18.66 -14.41
CA LEU A 542 -12.93 17.60 -15.04
C LEU A 542 -11.99 16.60 -15.71
N THR A 543 -12.16 15.32 -15.38
CA THR A 543 -11.51 14.20 -16.05
C THR A 543 -12.58 13.35 -16.71
N ILE A 544 -12.45 13.08 -18.01
CA ILE A 544 -13.31 12.13 -18.73
C ILE A 544 -12.42 11.00 -19.24
N SER A 545 -12.57 9.83 -18.61
CA SER A 545 -11.83 8.61 -18.94
C SER A 545 -12.78 7.61 -19.59
N VAL A 546 -13.16 7.90 -20.83
CA VAL A 546 -14.00 7.00 -21.64
C VAL A 546 -13.33 6.78 -22.99
N GLU A 547 -13.59 5.61 -23.59
CA GLU A 547 -12.93 5.15 -24.82
C GLU A 547 -13.11 6.11 -26.00
N LYS A 548 -14.30 6.73 -26.13
CA LYS A 548 -14.59 7.77 -27.13
C LYS A 548 -15.51 8.84 -26.55
N VAL A 549 -15.10 10.11 -26.66
CA VAL A 549 -15.93 11.28 -26.32
C VAL A 549 -16.19 12.07 -27.59
N PHE A 550 -17.45 12.38 -27.89
CA PHE A 550 -17.82 13.17 -29.06
C PHE A 550 -17.99 14.66 -28.73
N PHE A 551 -17.60 15.54 -29.65
CA PHE A 551 -17.68 17.01 -29.47
C PHE A 551 -19.09 17.50 -29.13
N GLY A 552 -20.12 16.96 -29.80
CA GLY A 552 -21.52 17.31 -29.54
C GLY A 552 -21.96 17.04 -28.10
N ILE A 553 -21.28 16.13 -27.40
CA ILE A 553 -21.56 15.79 -25.99
C ILE A 553 -20.67 16.60 -25.03
N LEU A 554 -19.41 16.83 -25.41
CA LEU A 554 -18.47 17.59 -24.59
C LEU A 554 -18.94 19.03 -24.37
N ILE A 555 -19.46 19.70 -25.39
CA ILE A 555 -19.85 21.12 -25.32
C ILE A 555 -20.94 21.40 -24.26
N PRO A 556 -22.06 20.64 -24.21
CA PRO A 556 -23.05 20.75 -23.13
C PRO A 556 -22.47 20.60 -21.72
N ILE A 557 -21.53 19.67 -21.54
CA ILE A 557 -20.87 19.43 -20.26
C ILE A 557 -20.05 20.66 -19.85
N LEU A 558 -19.22 21.17 -20.76
CA LEU A 558 -18.40 22.35 -20.50
C LEU A 558 -19.25 23.59 -20.23
N ASN A 559 -20.39 23.74 -20.91
CA ASN A 559 -21.33 24.83 -20.66
C ASN A 559 -22.01 24.72 -19.29
N SER A 560 -22.20 23.51 -18.77
CA SER A 560 -22.76 23.28 -17.43
C SER A 560 -21.75 23.57 -16.31
N LEU A 561 -20.46 23.69 -16.61
CA LEU A 561 -19.37 23.86 -15.64
C LEU A 561 -18.65 25.21 -15.83
N PRO A 562 -19.26 26.35 -15.45
CA PRO A 562 -18.73 27.68 -15.77
C PRO A 562 -17.42 28.03 -15.06
N LYS A 563 -17.10 27.35 -13.94
CA LYS A 563 -15.90 27.57 -13.13
C LYS A 563 -14.74 26.65 -13.51
N LEU A 564 -14.92 25.79 -14.51
CA LEU A 564 -13.93 24.80 -14.91
C LEU A 564 -12.61 25.48 -15.33
N CYS A 565 -11.52 25.09 -14.69
CA CYS A 565 -10.17 25.60 -14.95
C CYS A 565 -9.29 24.60 -15.69
N SER A 566 -9.49 23.28 -15.49
CA SER A 566 -8.78 22.25 -16.24
C SER A 566 -9.68 21.14 -16.75
N LEU A 567 -9.32 20.62 -17.93
CA LEU A 567 -9.98 19.51 -18.58
C LEU A 567 -8.95 18.41 -18.94
N LYS A 568 -9.20 17.18 -18.52
CA LYS A 568 -8.48 15.99 -18.94
C LYS A 568 -9.41 15.07 -19.73
N LEU A 569 -9.00 14.67 -20.92
CA LEU A 569 -9.72 13.76 -21.81
C LEU A 569 -8.81 12.58 -22.17
N HIS A 570 -9.33 11.36 -22.00
CA HIS A 570 -8.63 10.16 -22.45
C HIS A 570 -8.68 10.02 -23.97
N SER A 571 -9.86 10.19 -24.57
CA SER A 571 -10.05 10.12 -26.02
C SER A 571 -11.07 11.15 -26.50
N LEU A 572 -10.86 11.72 -27.68
CA LEU A 572 -11.77 12.65 -28.34
C LEU A 572 -11.94 12.24 -29.81
N SER A 573 -13.19 12.09 -30.25
CA SER A 573 -13.55 11.69 -31.62
C SER A 573 -14.44 12.74 -32.29
N PHE A 574 -14.25 12.90 -33.60
CA PHE A 574 -15.01 13.82 -34.46
C PHE A 574 -16.23 13.16 -35.11
N GLY A 575 -16.38 11.84 -35.01
CA GLY A 575 -17.51 11.11 -35.57
C GLY A 575 -18.83 11.46 -34.90
N ASP A 576 -19.94 11.13 -35.57
CA ASP A 576 -21.25 11.20 -34.93
C ASP A 576 -21.47 9.95 -34.08
N PRO A 577 -21.96 10.07 -32.83
CA PRO A 577 -22.49 8.91 -32.13
C PRO A 577 -23.64 8.36 -32.98
N GLU A 578 -23.60 7.07 -33.33
CA GLU A 578 -24.66 6.40 -34.10
C GLU A 578 -26.04 6.81 -33.54
N GLY A 579 -26.78 7.62 -34.32
CA GLY A 579 -28.10 8.13 -33.96
C GLY A 579 -28.26 9.64 -33.68
N MET A 580 -27.22 10.48 -33.84
CA MET A 580 -27.39 11.95 -33.85
C MET A 580 -27.77 12.47 -35.25
N ASN A 581 -28.75 13.37 -35.33
CA ASN A 581 -29.22 13.96 -36.59
C ASN A 581 -28.24 15.07 -37.02
N PRO A 582 -27.68 15.07 -38.25
CA PRO A 582 -26.65 16.02 -38.68
C PRO A 582 -27.04 17.51 -38.61
N LYS A 583 -28.33 17.84 -38.45
CA LYS A 583 -28.80 19.21 -38.19
C LYS A 583 -28.46 19.72 -36.78
N ASP A 584 -28.33 18.84 -35.79
CA ASP A 584 -27.98 19.21 -34.41
C ASP A 584 -26.51 19.62 -34.30
N ASN A 585 -25.63 19.09 -35.17
CA ASN A 585 -24.19 19.38 -35.18
C ASN A 585 -23.86 20.84 -35.47
N LYS A 586 -24.57 21.49 -36.43
CA LYS A 586 -24.36 22.92 -36.70
C LYS A 586 -24.71 23.80 -35.50
N PHE A 587 -25.62 23.36 -34.63
CA PHE A 587 -25.99 24.07 -33.41
C PHE A 587 -24.87 23.98 -32.35
N PHE A 588 -24.24 22.80 -32.21
CA PHE A 588 -23.16 22.58 -31.24
C PHE A 588 -21.87 23.35 -31.57
N PHE A 589 -21.47 23.44 -32.85
CA PHE A 589 -20.28 24.21 -33.24
C PHE A 589 -20.40 25.73 -33.03
N SER A 590 -21.62 26.25 -32.78
CA SER A 590 -21.87 27.66 -32.49
C SER A 590 -21.74 28.03 -31.00
N MET A 591 -21.68 27.04 -30.10
CA MET A 591 -21.59 27.26 -28.66
C MET A 591 -20.13 27.45 -28.22
N LYS A 592 -19.74 28.70 -27.97
CA LYS A 592 -18.50 28.98 -27.24
C LYS A 592 -18.65 28.51 -25.78
N PRO A 593 -17.74 27.66 -25.26
CA PRO A 593 -17.79 27.26 -23.87
C PRO A 593 -17.67 28.50 -22.96
N LYS A 594 -18.58 28.63 -21.99
CA LYS A 594 -18.55 29.72 -20.99
C LYS A 594 -17.42 29.56 -19.95
N SER A 595 -16.68 28.45 -19.99
CA SER A 595 -15.71 28.05 -18.97
C SER A 595 -14.35 28.74 -19.16
N LYS A 596 -13.71 29.10 -18.04
CA LYS A 596 -12.38 29.72 -17.99
C LYS A 596 -11.26 28.66 -18.01
N ILE A 597 -11.31 27.73 -18.95
CA ILE A 597 -10.36 26.62 -19.02
C ILE A 597 -8.98 27.20 -19.38
N THR A 598 -7.99 26.93 -18.53
CA THR A 598 -6.59 27.36 -18.72
C THR A 598 -5.66 26.20 -19.02
N LYS A 599 -6.11 24.96 -18.78
CA LYS A 599 -5.33 23.73 -18.99
C LYS A 599 -6.19 22.66 -19.64
N VAL A 600 -5.74 22.12 -20.76
CA VAL A 600 -6.37 20.97 -21.44
C VAL A 600 -5.31 19.89 -21.62
N TYR A 601 -5.66 18.65 -21.31
CA TYR A 601 -4.84 17.48 -21.53
C TYR A 601 -5.65 16.44 -22.30
N LEU A 602 -5.13 15.97 -23.43
CA LEU A 602 -5.75 15.00 -24.31
C LEU A 602 -4.77 13.85 -24.53
N GLU A 603 -5.14 12.63 -24.15
CA GLU A 603 -4.26 11.45 -24.30
C GLU A 603 -4.32 10.86 -25.72
N ARG A 604 -5.52 10.82 -26.32
CA ARG A 604 -5.73 10.29 -27.66
C ARG A 604 -6.73 11.13 -28.45
N MET A 605 -6.47 11.34 -29.73
CA MET A 605 -7.34 12.03 -30.66
C MET A 605 -7.61 11.11 -31.84
N ASP A 606 -8.86 10.67 -31.98
CA ASP A 606 -9.30 9.84 -33.09
C ASP A 606 -9.88 10.75 -34.17
N THR A 607 -9.13 10.94 -35.25
CA THR A 607 -9.66 11.46 -36.51
C THR A 607 -10.18 10.25 -37.29
N ASP A 608 -11.49 10.18 -37.52
CA ASP A 608 -12.03 9.20 -38.47
C ASP A 608 -11.43 9.42 -39.87
#